data_AF-A0A699SGV4-F1
#
_entry.id   AF-A0A699SGV4-F1
#
_cell.length_a   1.000
_cell.length_b   1.000
_cell.length_c   1.000
_cell.angle_alpha   90.00
_cell.angle_beta   90.00
_cell.angle_gamma   90.00
#
_symmetry.space_group_name_H-M   'P 1'
#
loop_
_entity.id
_entity.type
_entity.pdbx_description
1 polymer ?
#
loop_
_entity_poly.entity_id
_entity_poly.type
_entity_poly.pdbx_seq_one_letter_code
_entity_poly.pdbx_strand_id
1 'polypeptide(L)'
;MTGNISYLYEVEEINGGYVAFGGNPKGGKITGKGKIRTSKLDFDDVYFVKELKFNLFSVSQMCNKKNSVLFTDTECVVLSFDFKLPDENH
;
A
#
# COMPACT_ATOMS: atom_id res chain seq x y z
N MET A 1 -3.67 -1.41 6.96
CA MET A 1 -3.19 -2.16 5.77
C MET A 1 -3.12 -3.63 6.12
N THR A 2 -4.08 -4.48 5.74
CA THR A 2 -3.97 -5.93 5.97
C THR A 2 -3.15 -6.55 4.84
N GLY A 3 -2.01 -7.14 5.17
CA GLY A 3 -1.15 -7.87 4.24
C GLY A 3 -1.64 -9.29 4.07
N ASN A 4 -2.15 -9.56 2.89
CA ASN A 4 -2.43 -10.90 2.42
C ASN A 4 -1.73 -11.07 1.07
N ILE A 5 -0.86 -12.08 1.00
CA ILE A 5 -0.10 -12.39 -0.22
C ILE A 5 -1.03 -12.78 -1.37
N SER A 6 -2.24 -13.30 -1.09
CA SER A 6 -3.21 -13.68 -2.12
C SER A 6 -3.75 -12.49 -2.93
N TYR A 7 -3.54 -11.26 -2.46
CA TYR A 7 -3.91 -10.05 -3.20
C TYR A 7 -2.83 -9.60 -4.19
N LEU A 8 -1.65 -10.22 -4.16
CA LEU A 8 -0.54 -9.91 -5.04
C LEU A 8 -0.53 -10.86 -6.24
N TYR A 9 -0.20 -10.31 -7.41
CA TYR A 9 0.06 -11.06 -8.65
C TYR A 9 1.51 -10.91 -9.05
N GLU A 10 2.01 -11.85 -9.86
CA GLU A 10 3.42 -11.86 -10.32
C GLU A 10 4.40 -11.75 -9.15
N VAL A 11 4.15 -12.52 -8.09
CA VAL A 11 4.92 -12.44 -6.85
C VAL A 11 6.30 -13.05 -7.05
N GLU A 12 7.32 -12.24 -6.82
CA GLU A 12 8.71 -12.64 -6.68
C GLU A 12 9.04 -12.82 -5.19
N GLU A 13 9.58 -13.98 -4.82
CA GLU A 13 10.17 -14.16 -3.50
C GLU A 13 11.51 -13.42 -3.44
N ILE A 14 11.64 -12.55 -2.45
CA ILE A 14 12.84 -11.72 -2.28
C ILE A 14 13.39 -11.83 -0.86
N ASN A 15 14.71 -11.69 -0.73
CA ASN A 15 15.37 -11.58 0.57
C ASN A 15 15.56 -10.11 0.93
N GLY A 16 14.46 -9.40 1.20
CA GLY A 16 14.47 -7.96 1.46
C GLY A 16 14.90 -7.58 2.88
N GLY A 17 14.88 -6.28 3.14
CA GLY A 17 15.21 -5.70 4.45
C GLY A 17 14.14 -5.96 5.53
N TYR A 18 14.42 -5.45 6.72
CA TYR A 18 13.49 -5.48 7.86
C TYR A 18 12.76 -4.15 8.00
N VAL A 19 11.47 -4.22 8.33
CA VAL A 19 10.58 -3.08 8.53
C VAL A 19 9.93 -3.21 9.90
N ALA A 20 9.94 -2.14 10.68
CA ALA A 20 9.28 -2.07 11.98
C ALA A 20 8.13 -1.06 11.95
N PHE A 21 7.07 -1.35 12.70
CA PHE A 21 5.93 -0.45 12.89
C PHE A 21 5.78 -0.12 14.38
N GLY A 22 5.52 1.15 14.72
CA GLY A 22 5.20 1.58 16.09
C GLY A 22 6.29 1.26 17.14
N GLY A 23 7.56 1.22 16.75
CA GLY A 23 8.67 0.91 17.68
C GLY A 23 8.82 -0.57 18.02
N ASN A 24 8.16 -1.49 17.30
CA ASN A 24 8.32 -2.93 17.50
C ASN A 24 9.75 -3.39 17.17
N PRO A 25 10.55 -3.87 18.16
CA PRO A 25 11.95 -4.23 17.93
C PRO A 25 12.13 -5.51 17.10
N LYS A 26 11.11 -6.36 16.96
CA LYS A 26 11.17 -7.54 16.09
C LYS A 26 11.01 -7.20 14.61
N GLY A 27 10.21 -6.16 14.30
CA GLY A 27 9.82 -5.82 12.94
C GLY A 27 9.27 -7.02 12.15
N GLY A 28 9.37 -6.94 10.83
CA GLY A 28 9.14 -8.06 9.92
C GLY A 28 10.02 -7.95 8.69
N LYS A 29 10.30 -9.09 8.09
CA LYS A 29 11.13 -9.21 6.90
C LYS A 29 10.28 -9.08 5.66
N ILE A 30 10.75 -8.29 4.70
CA ILE A 30 10.19 -8.27 3.36
C ILE A 30 10.60 -9.57 2.68
N THR A 31 9.62 -10.43 2.38
CA THR A 31 9.86 -11.75 1.77
C THR A 31 9.27 -11.88 0.37
N GLY A 32 8.45 -10.93 -0.05
CA GLY A 32 7.81 -10.97 -1.36
C GLY A 32 7.65 -9.57 -1.94
N LYS A 33 7.66 -9.51 -3.26
CA LYS A 33 7.39 -8.32 -4.06
C LYS A 33 6.43 -8.71 -5.16
N GLY A 34 5.36 -7.97 -5.35
CA GLY A 34 4.38 -8.29 -6.39
C GLY A 34 3.61 -7.06 -6.84
N LYS A 35 2.54 -7.31 -7.59
CA LYS A 35 1.67 -6.26 -8.13
C LYS A 35 0.27 -6.38 -7.57
N ILE A 36 -0.38 -5.27 -7.32
CA ILE A 36 -1.82 -5.21 -7.04
C ILE A 36 -2.50 -4.61 -8.25
N ARG A 37 -3.56 -5.27 -8.73
CA ARG A 37 -4.41 -4.73 -9.79
C ARG A 37 -5.85 -4.77 -9.35
N THR A 38 -6.50 -3.63 -9.48
CA THR A 38 -7.95 -3.45 -9.41
C THR A 38 -8.43 -3.02 -10.79
N SER A 39 -9.75 -2.95 -11.01
CA SER A 39 -10.30 -2.48 -12.30
C SER A 39 -9.92 -1.04 -12.66
N LYS A 40 -9.49 -0.23 -11.67
CA LYS A 40 -9.20 1.20 -11.85
C LYS A 40 -7.75 1.58 -11.57
N LEU A 41 -7.06 0.81 -10.75
CA LEU A 41 -5.72 1.11 -10.25
C LEU A 41 -4.85 -0.13 -10.24
N ASP A 42 -3.62 0.05 -10.68
CA ASP A 42 -2.53 -0.90 -10.58
C ASP A 42 -1.42 -0.31 -9.70
N PHE A 43 -0.77 -1.15 -8.91
CA PHE A 43 0.39 -0.80 -8.10
C PHE A 43 1.46 -1.86 -8.34
N ASP A 44 2.60 -1.42 -8.85
CA ASP A 44 3.78 -2.26 -8.93
C ASP A 44 4.54 -2.22 -7.62
N ASP A 45 5.47 -3.14 -7.44
CA ASP A 45 6.43 -3.13 -6.33
C ASP A 45 5.78 -3.08 -4.93
N VAL A 46 4.67 -3.81 -4.75
CA VAL A 46 4.02 -3.97 -3.46
C VAL A 46 4.75 -5.05 -2.67
N TYR A 47 5.24 -4.70 -1.48
CA TYR A 47 6.08 -5.60 -0.69
C TYR A 47 5.27 -6.32 0.38
N PHE A 48 5.42 -7.65 0.46
CA PHE A 48 4.83 -8.48 1.49
C PHE A 48 5.79 -8.63 2.67
N VAL A 49 5.32 -8.31 3.88
CA VAL A 49 6.08 -8.42 5.13
C VAL A 49 5.54 -9.58 5.96
N LYS A 50 6.32 -10.67 6.05
CA LYS A 50 5.84 -11.97 6.55
C LYS A 50 5.33 -11.91 8.00
N GLU A 51 6.09 -11.32 8.90
CA GLU A 51 5.79 -11.31 10.34
C GLU A 51 4.73 -10.25 10.70
N LEU A 52 4.65 -9.16 9.95
CA LEU A 52 3.71 -8.08 10.22
C LEU A 52 2.34 -8.31 9.57
N LYS A 53 2.22 -9.29 8.65
CA LYS A 53 1.02 -9.52 7.83
C LYS A 53 0.50 -8.20 7.26
N PHE A 54 1.40 -7.36 6.78
CA PHE A 54 1.13 -6.06 6.17
C PHE A 54 1.77 -6.03 4.77
N ASN A 55 1.11 -5.36 3.84
CA ASN A 55 1.68 -5.02 2.54
C ASN A 55 2.17 -3.57 2.61
N LEU A 56 3.37 -3.30 2.09
CA LEU A 56 3.91 -1.94 2.02
C LEU A 56 3.67 -1.37 0.62
N PHE A 57 3.10 -0.17 0.60
CA PHE A 57 2.86 0.62 -0.60
C PHE A 57 3.76 1.84 -0.59
N SER A 58 4.21 2.26 -1.76
CA SER A 58 4.81 3.58 -1.90
C SER A 58 3.72 4.65 -2.00
N VAL A 59 3.75 5.65 -1.11
CA VAL A 59 2.89 6.83 -1.21
C VAL A 59 3.09 7.54 -2.56
N SER A 60 4.31 7.57 -3.10
CA SER A 60 4.56 8.21 -4.39
C SER A 60 3.80 7.52 -5.53
N GLN A 61 3.68 6.19 -5.52
CA GLN A 61 2.92 5.45 -6.54
C GLN A 61 1.42 5.76 -6.45
N MET A 62 0.90 5.97 -5.24
CA MET A 62 -0.50 6.37 -5.02
C MET A 62 -0.77 7.77 -5.59
N CYS A 63 0.12 8.72 -5.33
CA CYS A 63 -0.03 10.11 -5.79
C CYS A 63 0.27 10.31 -7.29
N ASN A 64 1.23 9.58 -7.86
CA ASN A 64 1.65 9.74 -9.26
C ASN A 64 0.55 9.43 -10.28
N LYS A 65 -0.47 8.67 -9.89
CA LYS A 65 -1.60 8.31 -10.76
C LYS A 65 -2.66 9.41 -10.86
N LYS A 66 -2.35 10.65 -10.43
CA LYS A 66 -3.26 11.81 -10.37
C LYS A 66 -4.50 11.60 -9.49
N ASN A 67 -4.52 10.51 -8.73
CA ASN A 67 -5.56 10.25 -7.75
C ASN A 67 -5.33 11.10 -6.51
N SER A 68 -6.41 11.51 -5.88
CA SER A 68 -6.34 12.10 -4.54
C SER A 68 -6.26 10.97 -3.51
N VAL A 69 -5.48 11.18 -2.45
CA VAL A 69 -5.36 10.23 -1.34
C VAL A 69 -5.83 10.91 -0.07
N LEU A 70 -6.84 10.34 0.58
CA LEU A 70 -7.37 10.81 1.85
C LEU A 70 -6.85 9.90 2.97
N PHE A 71 -6.25 10.52 3.98
CA PHE A 71 -5.86 9.83 5.21
C PHE A 71 -6.85 10.16 6.31
N THR A 72 -7.33 9.13 7.00
CA THR A 72 -8.09 9.25 8.25
C THR A 72 -7.28 8.60 9.37
N ASP A 73 -7.78 8.69 10.61
CA ASP A 73 -7.14 8.06 11.76
C ASP A 73 -7.00 6.52 11.62
N THR A 74 -7.84 5.89 10.79
CA THR A 74 -7.91 4.42 10.67
C THR A 74 -7.59 3.87 9.28
N GLU A 75 -7.74 4.68 8.23
CA GLU A 75 -7.62 4.21 6.86
C GLU A 75 -7.01 5.23 5.90
N CYS A 76 -6.53 4.72 4.77
CA CYS A 76 -6.08 5.50 3.64
C CYS A 76 -6.94 5.13 2.44
N VAL A 77 -7.61 6.12 1.86
CA VAL A 77 -8.56 5.96 0.76
C VAL A 77 -7.98 6.61 -0.49
N VAL A 78 -7.82 5.84 -1.55
CA VAL A 78 -7.43 6.36 -2.88
C VAL A 78 -8.68 6.70 -3.66
N LEU A 79 -8.89 7.99 -3.92
CA LEU A 79 -10.03 8.52 -4.64
C LEU A 79 -9.74 8.50 -6.14
N SER A 80 -10.72 8.09 -6.94
CA SER A 80 -10.57 8.12 -8.40
C SER A 80 -10.31 9.54 -8.90
N PHE A 81 -9.57 9.67 -9.99
CA PHE A 81 -9.26 10.96 -10.64
C PHE A 81 -10.46 11.90 -10.79
N ASP A 82 -11.64 11.40 -11.17
CA ASP A 82 -12.84 12.22 -11.40
C ASP A 82 -13.58 12.63 -10.10
N PHE A 83 -13.13 12.14 -8.94
CA PHE A 83 -13.74 12.45 -7.66
C PHE A 83 -13.34 13.87 -7.24
N LYS A 84 -14.32 14.76 -7.23
CA LYS A 84 -14.16 16.12 -6.70
C LYS A 84 -14.49 16.11 -5.22
N LEU A 85 -13.53 16.55 -4.39
CA LEU A 85 -13.83 16.87 -3.00
C LEU A 85 -14.80 18.07 -2.99
N PRO A 86 -15.83 18.07 -2.13
CA PRO A 86 -16.65 19.26 -1.93
C PRO A 86 -15.76 20.40 -1.42
N ASP A 87 -15.94 21.61 -1.98
CA ASP A 87 -15.21 22.80 -1.51
C ASP A 87 -15.56 23.04 -0.03
N GLU A 88 -14.54 23.24 0.82
CA GLU A 88 -14.70 23.50 2.25
C GLU A 88 -15.30 24.90 2.55
N ASN A 89 -15.79 25.61 1.53
CA ASN A 89 -16.32 26.96 1.66
C ASN A 89 -17.77 26.93 2.20
N HIS A 90 -17.89 27.04 3.52
CA HIS A 90 -19.10 27.49 4.21
C HIS A 90 -18.84 28.82 4.92
#